data_AF-A0A3Q0EYP3-F1
#
_entry.id   AF-A0A3Q0EYP3-F1
#
_cell.length_a   1.000
_cell.length_b   1.000
_cell.length_c   1.000
_cell.angle_alpha   90.00
_cell.angle_beta   90.00
_cell.angle_gamma   90.00
#
_symmetry.space_group_name_H-M   'P 1'
#
loop_
_entity.id
_entity.type
_entity.pdbx_description
1 polymer ?
#
loop_
_entity_poly.entity_id
_entity_poly.type
_entity_poly.pdbx_seq_one_letter_code
_entity_poly.pdbx_strand_id
1 'polypeptide(L)'
;MEDDGSSSIRRMSSRTRKVASKMAAALASADNRTQAALARLDALENDNAGFEIADANNDDDEASLDEEDQYYIQKKQSKGTKRKTRQAKALEARRAPRTFLELLHEANLESLPPHVPSYWKAAVGPPSTTSRRHFCTVCGFSANYTCVRCVSYYCA
;
A
#
# COMPACT_ATOMS: atom_id res chain seq x y z
N MET A 1 -2.20 -47.27 32.13
CA MET A 1 -2.53 -45.86 31.87
C MET A 1 -1.52 -45.37 30.87
N GLU A 2 -2.03 -44.81 29.78
CA GLU A 2 -1.37 -44.70 28.47
C GLU A 2 -0.13 -43.77 28.44
N ASP A 3 0.89 -44.21 27.71
CA ASP A 3 2.01 -43.41 27.23
C ASP A 3 1.63 -42.90 25.83
N ASP A 4 1.24 -41.63 25.73
CA ASP A 4 0.99 -40.95 24.45
C ASP A 4 1.82 -39.66 24.41
N GLY A 5 3.13 -39.83 24.23
CA GLY A 5 4.06 -38.77 23.89
C GLY A 5 4.09 -38.54 22.38
N SER A 6 2.97 -38.10 21.79
CA SER A 6 2.88 -37.72 20.37
C SER A 6 3.70 -36.45 20.09
N SER A 7 5.03 -36.59 20.02
CA SER A 7 5.87 -35.60 19.36
C SER A 7 5.69 -35.78 17.86
N SER A 8 5.01 -34.84 17.21
CA SER A 8 4.81 -34.82 15.76
C SER A 8 6.15 -34.98 15.00
N ILE A 9 6.43 -36.19 14.51
CA ILE A 9 7.52 -36.46 13.59
C ILE A 9 7.29 -35.59 12.35
N ARG A 10 8.05 -34.50 12.22
CA ARG A 10 8.17 -33.82 10.93
C ARG A 10 8.87 -34.79 10.00
N ARG A 11 8.18 -35.22 8.94
CA ARG A 11 8.82 -35.87 7.79
C ARG A 11 9.85 -34.89 7.20
N MET A 12 11.11 -35.07 7.56
CA MET A 12 12.22 -34.33 6.94
C MET A 12 12.85 -35.20 5.86
N SER A 13 13.19 -34.58 4.72
CA SER A 13 13.92 -35.24 3.64
C SER A 13 15.28 -35.71 4.15
N SER A 14 15.62 -36.99 3.93
CA SER A 14 16.94 -37.56 4.23
C SER A 14 18.05 -37.06 3.29
N ARG A 15 17.72 -36.20 2.32
CA ARG A 15 18.67 -35.70 1.34
C ARG A 15 19.59 -34.65 1.98
N THR A 16 20.83 -35.04 2.26
CA THR A 16 21.88 -34.12 2.69
C THR A 16 22.20 -33.13 1.57
N ARG A 17 21.85 -31.85 1.77
CA ARG A 17 22.22 -30.78 0.83
C ARG A 17 23.68 -30.41 1.09
N LYS A 18 24.56 -30.70 0.13
CA LYS A 18 25.96 -30.23 0.18
C LYS A 18 25.99 -28.76 -0.23
N VAL A 19 26.32 -27.88 0.70
CA VAL A 19 26.58 -26.46 0.43
C VAL A 19 28.09 -26.30 0.21
N ALA A 20 28.48 -25.57 -0.84
CA ALA A 20 29.89 -25.28 -1.09
C ALA A 20 30.51 -24.51 0.08
N SER A 21 31.77 -24.78 0.43
CA SER A 21 32.46 -24.16 1.58
C SER A 21 32.45 -22.63 1.53
N LYS A 22 32.60 -22.04 0.33
CA LYS A 22 32.51 -20.60 0.12
C LYS A 22 31.13 -20.02 0.47
N MET A 23 30.06 -20.75 0.16
CA MET A 23 28.69 -20.36 0.49
C MET A 23 28.43 -20.48 1.99
N ALA A 24 28.95 -21.53 2.64
CA ALA A 24 28.85 -21.69 4.10
C ALA A 24 29.57 -20.55 4.85
N ALA A 25 30.78 -20.18 4.41
CA ALA A 25 31.51 -19.04 4.99
C ALA A 25 30.78 -17.71 4.78
N ALA A 26 30.22 -17.48 3.59
CA ALA A 26 29.46 -16.28 3.29
C ALA A 26 28.16 -16.17 4.11
N LEU A 27 27.53 -17.28 4.48
CA LEU A 27 26.33 -17.30 5.32
C LEU A 27 26.65 -17.21 6.83
N ALA A 28 27.86 -17.57 7.24
CA ALA A 28 28.31 -17.52 8.62
C ALA A 28 28.64 -16.08 9.08
N SER A 29 29.14 -15.23 8.18
CA SER A 29 29.45 -13.83 8.50
C SER A 29 28.18 -13.00 8.68
N ALA A 30 28.13 -12.24 9.79
CA ALA A 30 27.00 -11.37 10.09
C ALA A 30 26.86 -10.26 9.02
N ASP A 31 27.98 -9.70 8.57
CA ASP A 31 28.01 -8.59 7.61
C ASP A 31 27.47 -8.99 6.22
N ASN A 32 27.76 -10.21 5.76
CA ASN A 32 27.20 -10.68 4.49
C ASN A 32 25.70 -10.95 4.59
N ARG A 33 25.23 -11.39 5.77
CA ARG A 33 23.79 -11.58 6.00
C ARG A 33 23.06 -10.24 6.03
N THR A 34 23.62 -9.21 6.65
CA THR A 34 23.01 -7.87 6.67
C THR A 34 23.03 -7.24 5.29
N GLN A 35 24.14 -7.32 4.55
CA GLN A 35 24.22 -6.85 3.16
C GLN A 35 23.23 -7.57 2.24
N ALA A 36 23.10 -8.89 2.35
CA ALA A 36 22.13 -9.66 1.58
C ALA A 36 20.67 -9.32 1.94
N ALA A 37 20.40 -8.97 3.21
CA ALA A 37 19.09 -8.50 3.63
C ALA A 37 18.77 -7.11 3.04
N LEU A 38 19.73 -6.18 3.09
CA LEU A 38 19.57 -4.83 2.52
C LEU A 38 19.37 -4.89 0.99
N ALA A 39 20.15 -5.71 0.27
CA ALA A 39 19.99 -5.87 -1.17
C ALA A 39 18.62 -6.45 -1.56
N ARG A 40 18.03 -7.31 -0.71
CA ARG A 40 16.67 -7.83 -0.91
C ARG A 40 15.61 -6.77 -0.65
N LEU A 41 15.81 -5.90 0.34
CA LEU A 41 14.91 -4.78 0.61
C LEU A 41 14.93 -3.77 -0.55
N ASP A 42 16.12 -3.40 -1.01
CA ASP A 42 16.30 -2.50 -2.17
C ASP A 42 15.67 -3.08 -3.44
N ALA A 43 15.79 -4.39 -3.69
CA ALA A 43 15.10 -5.04 -4.80
C ALA A 43 13.57 -4.96 -4.68
N LEU A 44 13.01 -5.20 -3.48
CA LEU A 44 11.57 -5.08 -3.24
C LEU A 44 11.06 -3.63 -3.37
N GLU A 45 11.87 -2.64 -3.00
CA GLU A 45 11.56 -1.23 -3.19
C GLU A 45 11.55 -0.83 -4.67
N ASN A 46 12.47 -1.39 -5.47
CA ASN A 46 12.54 -1.16 -6.91
C ASN A 46 11.48 -1.94 -7.72
N ASP A 47 11.11 -3.15 -7.29
CA ASP A 47 10.12 -4.02 -7.94
C ASP A 47 8.66 -3.58 -7.70
N ASN A 48 8.43 -2.61 -6.81
CA ASN A 48 7.10 -2.03 -6.58
C ASN A 48 6.64 -1.08 -7.72
N ALA A 49 7.12 -1.29 -8.95
CA ALA A 49 6.61 -0.66 -10.17
C ALA A 49 5.25 -1.28 -10.57
N GLY A 50 4.27 -1.19 -9.66
CA GLY A 50 3.04 -2.00 -9.70
C GLY A 50 1.76 -1.20 -9.51
N PHE A 51 1.64 -0.06 -10.17
CA PHE A 51 0.33 0.34 -10.71
C PHE A 51 0.57 0.87 -12.13
N GLU A 52 0.92 -0.06 -13.01
CA GLU A 52 0.63 0.09 -14.43
C GLU A 52 -0.88 0.33 -14.53
N ILE A 53 -1.26 1.60 -14.67
CA ILE A 53 -2.57 2.00 -15.15
C ILE A 53 -2.65 1.43 -16.56
N ALA A 54 -3.21 0.23 -16.67
CA ALA A 54 -3.73 -0.26 -17.93
C ALA A 54 -4.60 0.85 -18.52
N ASP A 55 -4.12 1.44 -19.61
CA ASP A 55 -4.87 2.25 -20.56
C ASP A 55 -5.99 3.12 -19.98
N ALA A 56 -5.64 4.16 -19.20
CA ALA A 56 -6.55 5.30 -19.01
C ALA A 56 -6.53 6.28 -20.20
N ASN A 57 -6.04 5.83 -21.37
CA ASN A 57 -5.85 6.64 -22.57
C ASN A 57 -6.74 6.19 -23.75
N ASN A 58 -7.77 5.37 -23.53
CA ASN A 58 -8.60 4.87 -24.62
C ASN A 58 -10.11 5.16 -24.55
N ASP A 59 -10.63 6.07 -23.71
CA ASP A 59 -12.07 6.38 -23.77
C ASP A 59 -12.44 7.75 -23.17
N ASP A 60 -11.88 8.86 -23.67
CA ASP A 60 -12.48 10.16 -23.31
C ASP A 60 -12.26 11.29 -24.35
N ASP A 61 -12.77 11.10 -25.57
CA ASP A 61 -13.06 12.23 -26.47
C ASP A 61 -14.49 12.09 -27.07
N GLU A 62 -15.47 11.71 -26.24
CA GLU A 62 -16.90 11.73 -26.60
C GLU A 62 -17.67 12.74 -25.74
N ALA A 63 -17.43 14.04 -25.92
CA ALA A 63 -18.38 15.09 -25.53
C ALA A 63 -17.97 16.47 -26.06
N SER A 64 -18.05 16.67 -27.38
CA SER A 64 -18.19 18.01 -27.94
C SER A 64 -19.24 17.96 -29.04
N LEU A 65 -20.51 18.12 -28.65
CA LEU A 65 -21.58 18.48 -29.57
C LEU A 65 -21.40 19.95 -29.96
N ASP A 66 -20.67 20.18 -31.05
CA ASP A 66 -20.85 21.38 -31.85
C ASP A 66 -21.16 20.94 -33.29
N GLU A 67 -22.30 21.43 -33.77
CA GLU A 67 -22.94 21.06 -35.01
C GLU A 67 -22.54 22.06 -36.08
N GLU A 68 -21.43 21.81 -36.79
CA GLU A 68 -21.27 22.35 -38.15
C GLU A 68 -20.18 21.62 -38.96
N ASP A 69 -20.66 21.01 -40.05
CA ASP A 69 -20.03 20.88 -41.36
C ASP A 69 -18.79 19.96 -41.60
N GLN A 70 -19.10 18.86 -42.30
CA GLN A 70 -18.38 18.22 -43.39
C GLN A 70 -16.98 18.76 -43.75
N TYR A 71 -15.91 17.96 -43.58
CA TYR A 71 -15.02 17.49 -44.66
C TYR A 71 -13.84 16.67 -44.11
N TYR A 72 -13.66 15.46 -44.66
CA TYR A 72 -12.39 14.74 -44.76
C TYR A 72 -11.68 14.30 -43.47
N ILE A 73 -11.90 13.03 -43.12
CA ILE A 73 -10.94 12.20 -42.38
C ILE A 73 -9.68 12.03 -43.25
N GLN A 74 -8.80 13.03 -43.24
CA GLN A 74 -7.40 12.80 -43.54
C GLN A 74 -6.74 12.27 -42.27
N LYS A 75 -6.38 10.98 -42.31
CA LYS A 75 -5.42 10.35 -41.39
C LYS A 75 -4.28 11.33 -41.10
N LYS A 76 -4.33 11.99 -39.93
CA LYS A 76 -3.19 12.73 -39.40
C LYS A 76 -2.14 11.69 -39.04
N GLN A 77 -1.25 11.44 -40.00
CA GLN A 77 0.07 10.86 -39.77
C GLN A 77 0.63 11.48 -38.50
N SER A 78 0.96 10.67 -37.50
CA SER A 78 1.64 11.07 -36.27
C SER A 78 3.05 11.57 -36.60
N LYS A 79 3.13 12.80 -37.13
CA LYS A 79 4.37 13.50 -37.37
C LYS A 79 4.95 13.93 -36.03
N GLY A 80 5.89 13.13 -35.55
CA GLY A 80 6.99 13.63 -34.75
C GLY A 80 7.19 12.91 -33.43
N THR A 81 7.97 11.82 -33.48
CA THR A 81 8.81 11.34 -32.36
C THR A 81 9.89 12.39 -32.06
N LYS A 82 9.53 13.62 -31.70
CA LYS A 82 10.51 14.60 -31.25
C LYS A 82 10.92 14.20 -29.83
N ARG A 83 12.22 13.96 -29.66
CA ARG A 83 12.85 13.64 -28.38
C ARG A 83 12.45 14.73 -27.37
N LYS A 84 11.60 14.38 -26.41
CA LYS A 84 11.20 15.29 -25.33
C LYS A 84 12.45 15.81 -24.63
N THR A 85 12.49 17.12 -24.40
CA THR A 85 13.59 17.75 -23.65
C THR A 85 13.61 17.18 -22.23
N ARG A 86 14.78 17.24 -21.57
CA ARG A 86 14.92 16.75 -20.19
C ARG A 86 13.92 17.41 -19.23
N GLN A 87 13.55 18.67 -19.49
CA GLN A 87 12.51 19.38 -18.75
C GLN A 87 11.10 18.81 -19.00
N ALA A 88 10.75 18.48 -20.25
CA ALA A 88 9.45 17.88 -20.56
C ALA A 88 9.29 16.49 -19.90
N LYS A 89 10.36 15.67 -19.88
CA LYS A 89 10.37 14.40 -19.13
C LYS A 89 10.24 14.60 -17.61
N ALA A 90 10.87 15.63 -17.04
CA ALA A 90 10.77 15.91 -15.61
C ALA A 90 9.37 16.41 -15.21
N LEU A 91 8.71 17.20 -16.07
CA LEU A 91 7.33 17.65 -15.86
C LEU A 91 6.32 16.48 -15.93
N GLU A 92 6.55 15.51 -16.83
CA GLU A 92 5.73 14.30 -16.93
C GLU A 92 5.91 13.39 -15.71
N ALA A 93 7.13 13.24 -15.20
CA ALA A 93 7.39 12.50 -13.97
C ALA A 93 6.72 13.14 -12.73
N ARG A 94 6.53 14.46 -12.71
CA ARG A 94 5.75 15.16 -11.67
C ARG A 94 4.24 15.01 -11.81
N ARG A 95 3.75 14.61 -12.99
CA ARG A 95 2.35 14.29 -13.25
C ARG A 95 2.02 12.82 -13.02
N ALA A 96 3.02 11.97 -12.77
CA ALA A 96 2.80 10.59 -12.40
C ALA A 96 1.98 10.52 -11.10
N PRO A 97 1.05 9.55 -10.98
CA PRO A 97 0.27 9.37 -9.76
C PRO A 97 1.21 9.05 -8.60
N ARG A 98 1.16 9.87 -7.57
CA ARG A 98 1.95 9.70 -6.34
C ARG A 98 1.22 8.79 -5.38
N THR A 99 1.96 8.01 -4.61
CA THR A 99 1.36 7.22 -3.52
C THR A 99 0.92 8.16 -2.39
N PHE A 100 -0.07 7.75 -1.59
CA PHE A 100 -0.50 8.55 -0.44
C PHE A 100 0.66 8.81 0.55
N LEU A 101 1.55 7.84 0.73
CA LEU A 101 2.73 7.99 1.61
C LEU A 101 3.71 9.04 1.06
N GLU A 102 3.95 9.07 -0.25
CA GLU A 102 4.80 10.07 -0.89
C GLU A 102 4.23 11.48 -0.68
N LEU A 103 2.93 11.66 -0.89
CA LEU A 103 2.24 12.93 -0.65
C LEU A 103 2.28 13.36 0.82
N LEU A 104 2.18 12.40 1.75
CA LEU A 104 2.25 12.67 3.19
C LEU A 104 3.64 13.17 3.61
N HIS A 105 4.71 12.56 3.07
CA HIS A 105 6.09 12.96 3.33
C HIS A 105 6.40 14.34 2.73
N GLU A 106 5.93 14.61 1.51
CA GLU A 106 6.12 15.91 0.87
C GLU A 106 5.36 17.05 1.58
N ALA A 107 4.20 16.76 2.16
CA ALA A 107 3.40 17.75 2.88
C ALA A 107 4.07 18.26 4.17
N ASN A 108 5.09 17.55 4.68
CA ASN A 108 5.92 17.94 5.83
C ASN A 108 5.09 18.50 7.01
N LEU A 109 4.06 17.75 7.43
CA LEU A 109 3.01 18.22 8.34
C LEU A 109 3.52 18.59 9.75
N GLU A 110 4.72 18.14 10.12
CA GLU A 110 5.42 18.51 11.36
C GLU A 110 5.90 19.98 11.36
N SER A 111 6.26 20.50 10.19
CA SER A 111 6.69 21.89 10.03
C SER A 111 5.55 22.90 10.16
N LEU A 112 4.29 22.43 10.09
CA LEU A 112 3.13 23.29 10.19
C LEU A 112 3.02 23.86 11.60
N PRO A 113 2.76 25.18 11.75
CA PRO A 113 2.52 25.81 13.04
C PRO A 113 1.46 25.08 13.88
N PRO A 114 1.51 25.21 15.22
CA PRO A 114 0.60 24.48 16.11
C PRO A 114 -0.88 24.84 15.93
N HIS A 115 -1.17 26.00 15.35
CA HIS A 115 -2.54 26.48 15.11
C HIS A 115 -3.17 25.95 13.81
N VAL A 116 -2.38 25.36 12.90
CA VAL A 116 -2.90 24.82 11.63
C VAL A 116 -3.28 23.34 11.85
N PRO A 117 -4.57 22.97 11.72
CA PRO A 117 -4.98 21.59 11.82
C PRO A 117 -4.41 20.79 10.64
N SER A 118 -3.66 19.73 10.96
CA SER A 118 -3.13 18.78 9.99
C SER A 118 -3.77 17.41 10.19
N TYR A 119 -3.60 16.48 9.25
CA TYR A 119 -4.12 15.11 9.38
C TYR A 119 -3.70 14.43 10.70
N TRP A 120 -2.47 14.67 11.18
CA TRP A 120 -1.99 14.16 12.47
C TRP A 120 -2.55 14.89 13.69
N LYS A 121 -2.85 16.20 13.57
CA LYS A 121 -3.35 17.04 14.67
C LYS A 121 -4.88 17.10 14.72
N ALA A 122 -5.56 16.65 13.68
CA ALA A 122 -7.01 16.56 13.58
C ALA A 122 -7.58 15.43 14.45
N ALA A 123 -7.08 15.28 15.69
CA ALA A 123 -7.70 14.44 16.68
C ALA A 123 -9.10 15.00 16.97
N VAL A 124 -10.11 14.14 16.85
CA VAL A 124 -11.43 14.43 17.39
C VAL A 124 -11.22 14.71 18.88
N GLY A 125 -11.60 15.91 19.32
CA GLY A 125 -11.49 16.30 20.73
C GLY A 125 -12.17 15.27 21.64
N PRO A 126 -11.90 15.32 22.96
CA PRO A 126 -12.55 14.41 23.90
C PRO A 126 -14.07 14.42 23.66
N PRO A 127 -14.71 13.23 23.63
CA PRO A 127 -16.11 13.13 23.26
C PRO A 127 -16.94 14.09 24.11
N SER A 128 -17.80 14.87 23.46
CA SER A 128 -18.61 15.90 24.12
C SER A 128 -19.61 15.34 25.14
N THR A 129 -19.89 14.03 25.06
CA THR A 129 -20.79 13.34 25.97
C THR A 129 -20.03 12.56 27.02
N THR A 130 -20.29 12.84 28.29
CA THR A 130 -19.73 12.10 29.44
C THR A 130 -20.28 10.67 29.56
N SER A 131 -21.46 10.37 29.02
CA SER A 131 -22.02 9.01 29.05
C SER A 131 -21.63 8.21 27.79
N ARG A 132 -20.90 7.10 27.98
CA ARG A 132 -20.72 6.10 26.90
C ARG A 132 -22.05 5.43 26.62
N ARG A 133 -22.48 5.40 25.36
CA ARG A 133 -23.67 4.67 24.92
C ARG A 133 -23.27 3.25 24.51
N HIS A 134 -23.95 2.26 25.06
CA HIS A 134 -23.72 0.85 24.75
C HIS A 134 -24.77 0.37 23.75
N PHE A 135 -24.30 -0.11 22.60
CA PHE A 135 -25.15 -0.64 21.54
C PHE A 135 -24.86 -2.13 21.33
N CYS A 136 -25.91 -2.89 21.05
CA CYS A 136 -25.83 -4.30 20.73
C CYS A 136 -25.07 -4.49 19.42
N THR A 137 -24.07 -5.35 19.41
CA THR A 137 -23.27 -5.64 18.20
C THR A 137 -24.05 -6.39 17.12
N VAL A 138 -25.24 -6.92 17.44
CA VAL A 138 -26.08 -7.68 16.51
C VAL A 138 -27.15 -6.79 15.87
N CYS A 139 -27.92 -6.05 16.68
CA CYS A 139 -29.09 -5.30 16.21
C CYS A 139 -28.97 -3.77 16.33
N GLY A 140 -27.91 -3.25 16.95
CA GLY A 140 -27.71 -1.80 17.13
C GLY A 140 -28.61 -1.11 18.17
N PHE A 141 -29.50 -1.85 18.86
CA PHE A 141 -30.31 -1.31 19.95
C PHE A 141 -29.49 -1.12 21.24
N SER A 142 -30.03 -0.43 22.26
CA SER A 142 -29.36 -0.28 23.55
C SER A 142 -29.05 -1.63 24.19
N ALA A 143 -27.79 -1.86 24.54
CA ALA A 143 -27.36 -3.10 25.17
C ALA A 143 -27.26 -2.95 26.69
N ASN A 144 -27.89 -3.88 27.41
CA ASN A 144 -27.85 -3.95 28.87
C ASN A 144 -26.87 -5.04 29.38
N TYR A 145 -26.39 -5.92 28.49
CA TYR A 145 -25.55 -7.05 28.86
C TYR A 145 -24.20 -7.00 28.16
N THR A 146 -23.18 -7.56 28.83
CA THR A 146 -21.81 -7.71 28.33
C THR A 146 -21.39 -9.17 28.37
N CYS A 147 -20.76 -9.63 27.29
CA CYS A 147 -20.27 -11.00 27.23
C CYS A 147 -19.03 -11.15 28.11
N VAL A 148 -19.02 -12.10 29.03
CA VAL A 148 -17.90 -12.33 29.96
C VAL A 148 -16.61 -12.78 29.23
N ARG A 149 -16.72 -13.35 28.03
CA ARG A 149 -15.57 -13.87 27.27
C ARG A 149 -14.92 -12.84 26.34
N CYS A 150 -15.72 -12.04 25.63
CA CYS A 150 -15.23 -11.12 24.61
C CYS A 150 -15.60 -9.65 24.86
N VAL A 151 -16.33 -9.34 25.94
CA VAL A 151 -16.73 -7.98 26.34
C VAL A 151 -17.60 -7.28 25.27
N SER A 152 -18.19 -8.03 24.33
CA SER A 152 -19.17 -7.48 23.40
C SER A 152 -20.48 -7.16 24.11
N TYR A 153 -21.13 -6.09 23.68
CA TYR A 153 -22.42 -5.65 24.19
C TYR A 153 -23.55 -6.29 23.40
N TYR A 154 -24.58 -6.79 24.08
CA TYR A 154 -25.74 -7.40 23.44
C TYR A 154 -27.07 -7.02 24.14
N CYS A 155 -28.17 -7.08 23.39
CA CYS A 155 -29.53 -6.92 23.92
C CYS A 155 -30.03 -8.25 24.53
N ALA A 156 -31.15 -8.20 25.24
CA ALA A 156 -31.83 -9.42 25.70
C ALA A 156 -32.28 -10.29 24.52
#